data_AF-A0A0J8QPL9-F1
#
_entry.id   AF-A0A0J8QPL9-F1
#
_cell.length_a   1.000
_cell.length_b   1.000
_cell.length_c   1.000
_cell.angle_alpha   90.00
_cell.angle_beta   90.00
_cell.angle_gamma   90.00
#
_symmetry.space_group_name_H-M   'P 1'
#
loop_
_entity.id
_entity.type
_entity.pdbx_description
1 polymer ?
#
loop_
_entity_poly.entity_id
_entity_poly.type
_entity_poly.pdbx_seq_one_letter_code
_entity_poly.pdbx_strand_id
1 'polypeptide(L)'
;MLARSPPPDPAAQAAAEEAFRKSTIEIWTLFAIGVSATVLRTSARVSAVGFRNLRPDDYLVWVGVILYACQSALGYSIGNSAKGLANNSLTDAERAALSINDPEYQFRVIGSKIQVAGWTVYSGLISALKLSVLSFYIRLTEGLGRRYRIQIQIGFALVIGTFFGAIITIFTACRPFHRYWQIYPDPGNFCQAGVSKPIIWISFAANVEDD
;
A
#
# COMPACT_ATOMS: atom_id res chain seq x y z
N MET A 1 -17.29 -37.78 -13.15
CA MET A 1 -18.28 -36.78 -12.72
C MET A 1 -17.60 -35.85 -11.75
N LEU A 2 -17.19 -34.65 -12.17
CA LEU A 2 -16.71 -33.62 -11.24
C LEU A 2 -17.94 -33.12 -10.49
N ALA A 3 -18.05 -33.48 -9.21
CA ALA A 3 -19.08 -32.92 -8.34
C ALA A 3 -18.90 -31.41 -8.35
N ARG A 4 -19.89 -30.68 -8.88
CA ARG A 4 -19.96 -29.24 -8.77
C ARG A 4 -19.88 -28.90 -7.29
N SER A 5 -18.87 -28.15 -6.88
CA SER A 5 -18.76 -27.62 -5.52
C SER A 5 -20.13 -27.07 -5.10
N PRO A 6 -20.63 -27.38 -3.90
CA PRO A 6 -21.90 -26.80 -3.45
C PRO A 6 -21.80 -25.28 -3.55
N PRO A 7 -22.87 -24.59 -3.98
CA PRO A 7 -22.88 -23.14 -4.03
C PRO A 7 -22.48 -22.59 -2.64
N PRO A 8 -21.72 -21.48 -2.58
CA PRO A 8 -21.29 -20.94 -1.30
C PRO A 8 -22.49 -20.66 -0.41
N ASP A 9 -22.36 -20.91 0.88
CA ASP A 9 -23.40 -20.62 1.87
C ASP A 9 -23.87 -19.16 1.70
N PRO A 10 -25.17 -18.92 1.48
CA PRO A 10 -25.73 -17.57 1.35
C PRO A 10 -25.34 -16.66 2.53
N ALA A 11 -25.20 -17.22 3.74
CA ALA A 11 -24.76 -16.48 4.91
C ALA A 11 -23.30 -16.02 4.78
N ALA A 12 -22.42 -16.87 4.25
CA ALA A 12 -21.01 -16.54 4.02
C ALA A 12 -20.84 -15.46 2.93
N GLN A 13 -21.67 -15.50 1.88
CA GLN A 13 -21.68 -14.48 0.83
C GLN A 13 -22.14 -13.13 1.37
N ALA A 14 -23.24 -13.10 2.13
CA ALA A 14 -23.74 -11.89 2.76
C ALA A 14 -22.72 -11.28 3.74
N ALA A 15 -22.02 -12.12 4.52
CA ALA A 15 -20.96 -11.66 5.43
C ALA A 15 -19.78 -11.04 4.67
N ALA A 16 -19.35 -11.64 3.55
CA ALA A 16 -18.27 -11.11 2.72
C ALA A 16 -18.65 -9.75 2.08
N GLU A 17 -19.90 -9.61 1.61
CA GLU A 17 -20.42 -8.35 1.08
C GLU A 17 -20.50 -7.26 2.15
N GLU A 18 -20.92 -7.60 3.38
CA GLU A 18 -20.95 -6.65 4.49
C GLU A 18 -19.52 -6.21 4.89
N ALA A 19 -18.57 -7.14 4.95
CA ALA A 19 -17.18 -6.84 5.24
C ALA A 19 -16.57 -5.91 4.18
N PHE A 20 -16.83 -6.19 2.90
CA PHE A 20 -16.40 -5.33 1.80
C PHE A 20 -17.05 -3.94 1.89
N ARG A 21 -18.35 -3.86 2.19
CA ARG A 21 -19.06 -2.58 2.37
C ARG A 21 -18.44 -1.76 3.50
N LYS A 22 -18.19 -2.36 4.66
CA LYS A 22 -17.56 -1.70 5.81
C LYS A 22 -16.17 -1.16 5.42
N SER A 23 -15.32 -2.00 4.83
CA SER A 23 -13.99 -1.61 4.38
C SER A 23 -14.04 -0.48 3.34
N THR A 24 -14.99 -0.53 2.40
CA THR A 24 -15.19 0.52 1.40
C THR A 24 -15.55 1.86 2.04
N ILE A 25 -16.50 1.86 2.97
CA ILE A 25 -16.89 3.08 3.69
C ILE A 25 -15.68 3.66 4.44
N GLU A 26 -14.93 2.82 5.14
CA GLU A 26 -13.74 3.25 5.88
C GLU A 26 -12.68 3.88 4.97
N ILE A 27 -12.32 3.21 3.86
CA ILE A 27 -11.31 3.71 2.91
C ILE A 27 -11.69 5.10 2.38
N TRP A 28 -12.93 5.26 1.91
CA TRP A 28 -13.36 6.52 1.29
C TRP A 28 -13.62 7.63 2.30
N THR A 29 -14.08 7.30 3.50
CA THR A 29 -14.27 8.29 4.58
C THR A 29 -12.93 8.83 5.07
N LEU A 30 -11.95 7.96 5.34
CA LEU A 30 -10.60 8.37 5.73
C LEU A 30 -9.91 9.16 4.61
N PHE A 31 -10.08 8.74 3.35
CA PHE A 31 -9.56 9.48 2.21
C PHE A 31 -10.15 10.89 2.14
N ALA A 32 -11.47 11.02 2.24
CA ALA A 32 -12.15 12.31 2.22
C ALA A 32 -11.68 13.23 3.36
N ILE A 33 -11.51 12.68 4.58
CA ILE A 33 -11.00 13.42 5.74
C ILE A 33 -9.57 13.91 5.48
N GLY A 34 -8.67 13.02 5.05
CA GLY A 34 -7.26 13.34 4.80
C GLY A 34 -7.07 14.38 3.68
N VAL A 35 -7.83 14.26 2.59
CA VAL A 35 -7.81 15.22 1.49
C VAL A 35 -8.38 16.56 1.94
N SER A 36 -9.50 16.56 2.68
CA SER A 36 -10.10 17.81 3.18
C SER A 36 -9.15 18.57 4.11
N ALA A 37 -8.47 17.86 5.02
CA ALA A 37 -7.46 18.45 5.87
C ALA A 37 -6.27 19.03 5.07
N THR A 38 -5.83 18.32 4.02
CA THR A 38 -4.73 18.77 3.15
C THR A 38 -5.12 20.00 2.32
N VAL A 39 -6.34 20.04 1.80
CA VAL A 39 -6.90 21.20 1.09
C VAL A 39 -6.98 22.39 2.03
N LEU A 40 -7.55 22.23 3.22
CA LEU A 40 -7.62 23.30 4.21
C LEU A 40 -6.23 23.84 4.58
N ARG A 41 -5.27 22.94 4.83
CA ARG A 41 -3.87 23.30 5.11
C ARG A 41 -3.25 24.10 3.98
N THR A 42 -3.43 23.64 2.74
CA THR A 42 -2.86 24.28 1.54
C THR A 42 -3.48 25.65 1.32
N SER A 43 -4.81 25.78 1.44
CA SER A 43 -5.52 27.04 1.32
C SER A 43 -5.09 28.06 2.37
N ALA A 44 -4.99 27.65 3.64
CA ALA A 44 -4.48 28.52 4.71
C ALA A 44 -3.05 29.00 4.42
N ARG A 45 -2.19 28.11 3.90
CA ARG A 45 -0.81 28.45 3.56
C ARG A 45 -0.73 29.43 2.39
N VAL A 46 -1.47 29.17 1.33
CA VAL A 46 -1.56 30.06 0.17
C VAL A 46 -2.04 31.45 0.58
N SER A 47 -3.04 31.55 1.45
CA SER A 47 -3.52 32.83 1.97
C SER A 47 -2.47 33.57 2.81
N ALA A 48 -1.63 32.85 3.56
CA ALA A 48 -0.64 33.44 4.44
C ALA A 48 0.64 33.91 3.72
N VAL A 49 1.16 33.14 2.75
CA VAL A 49 2.47 33.41 2.10
C VAL A 49 2.39 33.66 0.59
N GLY A 50 1.23 33.45 -0.03
CA GLY A 50 1.03 33.53 -1.48
C GLY A 50 1.56 32.31 -2.24
N PHE A 51 1.05 32.10 -3.46
CA PHE A 51 1.41 30.94 -4.31
C PHE A 51 2.89 30.87 -4.71
N ARG A 52 3.59 32.02 -4.76
CA ARG A 52 5.01 32.08 -5.17
C ARG A 52 6.00 31.63 -4.10
N ASN A 53 5.57 31.56 -2.83
CA ASN A 53 6.44 31.25 -1.69
C ASN A 53 6.16 29.86 -1.08
N LEU A 54 5.51 28.97 -1.85
CA LEU A 54 5.35 27.57 -1.47
C LEU A 54 6.71 26.87 -1.49
N ARG A 55 7.06 26.17 -0.41
CA ARG A 55 8.32 25.41 -0.31
C ARG A 55 8.07 23.89 -0.39
N PRO A 56 9.10 23.01 -0.38
CA PRO A 56 8.99 21.59 -0.76
C PRO A 56 7.88 20.74 -0.09
N ASP A 57 7.64 20.85 1.22
CA ASP A 57 6.54 20.14 1.92
C ASP A 57 5.15 20.50 1.39
N ASP A 58 4.98 21.70 0.84
CA ASP A 58 3.71 22.10 0.23
C ASP A 58 3.46 21.35 -1.08
N TYR A 59 4.51 20.84 -1.74
CA TYR A 59 4.37 19.98 -2.94
C TYR A 59 4.36 18.50 -2.59
N LEU A 60 5.21 18.07 -1.64
CA LEU A 60 5.32 16.66 -1.23
C LEU A 60 4.02 16.14 -0.63
N VAL A 61 3.24 16.96 0.07
CA VAL A 61 1.92 16.55 0.58
C VAL A 61 0.97 16.16 -0.55
N TRP A 62 1.02 16.84 -1.70
CA TRP A 62 0.15 16.55 -2.84
C TRP A 62 0.61 15.31 -3.60
N VAL A 63 1.92 15.04 -3.65
CA VAL A 63 2.44 13.73 -4.07
C VAL A 63 1.88 12.64 -3.17
N GLY A 64 1.88 12.86 -1.85
CA GLY A 64 1.22 11.98 -0.87
C GLY A 64 -0.27 11.78 -1.15
N VAL A 65 -1.03 12.84 -1.44
CA VAL A 65 -2.46 12.74 -1.80
C VAL A 65 -2.68 11.90 -3.05
N ILE A 66 -1.86 12.06 -4.11
CA ILE A 66 -1.97 11.25 -5.33
C ILE A 66 -1.72 9.77 -5.01
N LEU A 67 -0.66 9.48 -4.25
CA LEU A 67 -0.35 8.10 -3.84
C LEU A 67 -1.42 7.53 -2.91
N TYR A 68 -2.02 8.35 -2.05
CA TYR A 68 -3.13 7.92 -1.20
C TYR A 68 -4.38 7.61 -2.02
N ALA A 69 -4.69 8.41 -3.04
CA ALA A 69 -5.77 8.11 -3.98
C ALA A 69 -5.53 6.79 -4.72
N CYS A 70 -4.30 6.55 -5.19
CA CYS A 70 -3.90 5.27 -5.79
C CYS A 70 -4.05 4.12 -4.80
N GLN A 71 -3.60 4.27 -3.55
CA GLN A 71 -3.70 3.25 -2.51
C GLN A 71 -5.15 2.89 -2.20
N SER A 72 -6.02 3.89 -2.05
CA SER A 72 -7.46 3.72 -1.82
C SER A 72 -8.14 3.02 -3.00
N ALA A 73 -7.78 3.39 -4.23
CA ALA A 73 -8.29 2.73 -5.44
C ALA A 73 -7.84 1.26 -5.54
N LEU A 74 -6.58 0.96 -5.20
CA LEU A 74 -6.07 -0.42 -5.15
C LEU A 74 -6.78 -1.24 -4.05
N GLY A 75 -6.95 -0.67 -2.86
CA GLY A 75 -7.68 -1.31 -1.76
C GLY A 75 -9.13 -1.64 -2.12
N TYR A 76 -9.84 -0.69 -2.75
CA TYR A 76 -11.18 -0.94 -3.29
C TYR A 76 -11.18 -2.03 -4.37
N SER A 77 -10.17 -2.03 -5.25
CA SER A 77 -10.06 -3.01 -6.34
C SER A 77 -9.83 -4.44 -5.85
N ILE A 78 -9.22 -4.65 -4.68
CA ILE A 78 -9.08 -5.98 -4.06
C ILE A 78 -10.46 -6.58 -3.80
N GLY A 79 -11.38 -5.83 -3.17
CA GLY A 79 -12.72 -6.33 -2.88
C GLY A 79 -13.61 -6.37 -4.11
N ASN A 80 -13.57 -5.34 -4.95
CA ASN A 80 -14.45 -5.24 -6.13
C ASN A 80 -14.08 -6.23 -7.24
N SER A 81 -12.80 -6.24 -7.65
CA SER A 81 -12.32 -6.98 -8.81
C SER A 81 -11.71 -8.33 -8.48
N ALA A 82 -11.03 -8.46 -7.33
CA ALA A 82 -10.42 -9.71 -6.89
C ALA A 82 -11.25 -10.49 -5.85
N LYS A 83 -12.43 -9.97 -5.45
CA LYS A 83 -13.32 -10.59 -4.44
C LYS A 83 -12.63 -10.88 -3.11
N GLY A 84 -11.62 -10.08 -2.75
CA GLY A 84 -10.81 -10.28 -1.56
C GLY A 84 -9.81 -11.45 -1.65
N LEU A 85 -9.66 -12.06 -2.84
CA LEU A 85 -8.83 -13.24 -3.03
C LEU A 85 -7.45 -12.89 -3.58
N ALA A 86 -6.47 -13.73 -3.26
CA ALA A 86 -5.13 -13.68 -3.80
C ALA A 86 -4.49 -15.08 -3.84
N ASN A 87 -3.20 -15.17 -4.15
CA ASN A 87 -2.47 -16.44 -4.21
C ASN A 87 -2.09 -17.03 -2.83
N ASN A 88 -2.63 -16.50 -1.73
CA ASN A 88 -2.46 -17.00 -0.37
C ASN A 88 -3.73 -17.72 0.11
N SER A 89 -3.70 -18.21 1.36
CA SER A 89 -4.86 -18.83 2.03
C SER A 89 -5.50 -19.97 1.25
N LEU A 90 -4.67 -20.83 0.66
CA LEU A 90 -5.06 -22.09 0.00
C LEU A 90 -4.11 -23.19 0.44
N THR A 91 -4.67 -24.35 0.77
CA THR A 91 -3.94 -25.61 0.92
C THR A 91 -3.46 -26.14 -0.43
N ASP A 92 -2.47 -27.02 -0.43
CA ASP A 92 -1.94 -27.61 -1.68
C ASP A 92 -3.00 -28.41 -2.45
N ALA A 93 -3.91 -29.06 -1.73
CA ALA A 93 -5.03 -29.80 -2.32
C ALA A 93 -6.02 -28.85 -3.03
N GLU A 94 -6.37 -27.72 -2.39
CA GLU A 94 -7.25 -26.71 -3.00
C GLU A 94 -6.60 -26.04 -4.21
N ARG A 95 -5.29 -25.75 -4.16
CA ARG A 95 -4.53 -25.22 -5.31
C ARG A 95 -4.53 -26.19 -6.48
N ALA A 96 -4.32 -27.48 -6.22
CA ALA A 96 -4.31 -28.51 -7.25
C ALA A 96 -5.70 -28.75 -7.86
N ALA A 97 -6.76 -28.59 -7.06
CA ALA A 97 -8.14 -28.74 -7.51
C ALA A 97 -8.66 -27.52 -8.29
N LEU A 98 -8.03 -26.35 -8.14
CA LEU A 98 -8.48 -25.12 -8.78
C LEU A 98 -8.12 -25.11 -10.27
N SER A 99 -9.15 -25.17 -11.12
CA SER A 99 -9.01 -25.08 -12.57
C SER A 99 -8.65 -23.67 -13.02
N ILE A 100 -7.79 -23.55 -14.04
CA ILE A 100 -7.45 -22.27 -14.69
C ILE A 100 -8.69 -21.60 -15.31
N ASN A 101 -9.70 -22.40 -15.69
CA ASN A 101 -10.95 -21.91 -16.27
C ASN A 101 -11.97 -21.46 -15.21
N ASP A 102 -11.68 -21.66 -13.92
CA ASP A 102 -12.51 -21.17 -12.84
C ASP A 102 -12.35 -19.64 -12.70
N PRO A 103 -13.44 -18.86 -12.65
CA PRO A 103 -13.38 -17.43 -12.34
C PRO A 103 -12.54 -17.10 -11.09
N GLU A 104 -12.56 -17.97 -10.08
CA GLU A 104 -11.75 -17.80 -8.86
C GLU A 104 -10.26 -17.72 -9.16
N TYR A 105 -9.75 -18.51 -10.10
CA TYR A 105 -8.34 -18.47 -10.49
C TYR A 105 -7.95 -17.06 -10.97
N GLN A 106 -8.79 -16.43 -11.79
CA GLN A 106 -8.55 -15.08 -12.29
C GLN A 106 -8.63 -14.03 -11.19
N PHE A 107 -9.60 -14.15 -10.27
CA PHE A 107 -9.70 -13.26 -9.11
C PHE A 107 -8.41 -13.31 -8.26
N ARG A 108 -7.87 -14.51 -8.01
CA ARG A 108 -6.61 -14.68 -7.26
C ARG A 108 -5.40 -14.11 -7.99
N VAL A 109 -5.31 -14.29 -9.31
CA VAL A 109 -4.24 -13.70 -10.13
C VAL A 109 -4.28 -12.18 -10.07
N ILE A 110 -5.47 -11.58 -10.26
CA ILE A 110 -5.66 -10.13 -10.22
C ILE A 110 -5.36 -9.58 -8.83
N GLY A 111 -5.90 -10.21 -7.78
CA GLY A 111 -5.65 -9.77 -6.40
C GLY A 111 -4.19 -9.85 -6.01
N SER A 112 -3.46 -10.86 -6.48
CA SER A 112 -2.01 -10.95 -6.25
C SER A 112 -1.23 -9.81 -6.90
N LYS A 113 -1.60 -9.42 -8.14
CA LYS A 113 -1.01 -8.27 -8.82
C LYS A 113 -1.34 -6.95 -8.11
N ILE A 114 -2.60 -6.79 -7.67
CA ILE A 114 -3.03 -5.61 -6.91
C ILE A 114 -2.26 -5.50 -5.60
N GLN A 115 -1.97 -6.61 -4.91
CA GLN A 115 -1.17 -6.56 -3.67
C GLN A 115 0.27 -6.12 -3.91
N VAL A 116 0.94 -6.60 -4.97
CA VAL A 116 2.30 -6.13 -5.30
C VAL A 116 2.28 -4.63 -5.63
N ALA A 117 1.29 -4.17 -6.39
CA ALA A 117 1.08 -2.75 -6.65
C ALA A 117 0.79 -1.97 -5.36
N GLY A 118 -0.03 -2.53 -4.47
CA GLY A 118 -0.41 -1.96 -3.19
C GLY A 118 0.78 -1.75 -2.28
N TRP A 119 1.69 -2.72 -2.16
CA TRP A 119 2.93 -2.55 -1.41
C TRP A 119 3.82 -1.45 -2.00
N THR A 120 3.93 -1.39 -3.33
CA THR A 120 4.73 -0.39 -4.03
C THR A 120 4.19 1.03 -3.79
N VAL A 121 2.88 1.22 -3.95
CA VAL A 121 2.21 2.51 -3.73
C VAL A 121 2.23 2.90 -2.26
N TYR A 122 2.02 1.95 -1.35
CA TYR A 122 2.13 2.17 0.09
C TYR A 122 3.53 2.65 0.50
N SER A 123 4.59 2.00 0.04
CA SER A 123 5.96 2.44 0.32
C SER A 123 6.20 3.85 -0.19
N GLY A 124 5.74 4.17 -1.40
CA GLY A 124 5.83 5.54 -1.93
C GLY A 124 5.04 6.56 -1.10
N LEU A 125 3.82 6.21 -0.69
CA LEU A 125 2.95 7.07 0.10
C LEU A 125 3.60 7.44 1.44
N ILE A 126 4.02 6.43 2.19
CA ILE A 126 4.64 6.63 3.51
C ILE A 126 5.93 7.45 3.38
N SER A 127 6.78 7.13 2.41
CA SER A 127 8.02 7.89 2.19
C SER A 127 7.74 9.34 1.78
N ALA A 128 6.75 9.60 0.93
CA ALA A 128 6.37 10.97 0.56
C ALA A 128 5.87 11.78 1.78
N LEU A 129 5.06 11.16 2.65
CA LEU A 129 4.57 11.80 3.87
C LEU A 129 5.71 12.08 4.86
N LYS A 130 6.61 11.12 5.09
CA LYS A 130 7.81 11.30 5.93
C LYS A 130 8.71 12.42 5.40
N LEU A 131 8.97 12.47 4.10
CA LEU A 131 9.74 13.55 3.46
C LEU A 131 9.05 14.91 3.59
N SER A 132 7.70 14.95 3.53
CA SER A 132 6.93 16.17 3.78
C SER A 132 7.10 16.66 5.21
N VAL A 133 7.04 15.76 6.20
CA VAL A 133 7.24 16.11 7.62
C VAL A 133 8.69 16.56 7.88
N LEU A 134 9.69 15.86 7.35
CA LEU A 134 11.10 16.27 7.47
C LEU A 134 11.36 17.64 6.83
N SER A 135 10.77 17.90 5.66
CA SER A 135 10.84 19.21 5.00
C SER A 135 10.19 20.31 5.85
N PHE A 136 9.07 20.01 6.50
CA PHE A 136 8.45 20.91 7.47
C PHE A 136 9.36 21.16 8.69
N TYR A 137 10.04 20.15 9.21
CA TYR A 137 10.99 20.31 10.31
C TYR A 137 12.20 21.18 9.95
N ILE A 138 12.69 21.15 8.71
CA ILE A 138 13.71 22.10 8.26
C ILE A 138 13.23 23.54 8.46
N ARG A 139 11.97 23.83 8.12
CA ARG A 139 11.39 25.17 8.28
C ARG A 139 11.28 25.56 9.75
N LEU A 140 10.79 24.64 10.59
CA LEU A 140 10.57 24.92 12.01
C LEU A 140 11.89 25.12 12.77
N THR A 141 12.93 24.39 12.36
CA THR A 141 14.27 24.47 12.96
C THR A 141 15.17 25.48 12.25
N GLU A 142 14.62 26.31 11.36
CA GLU A 142 15.35 27.34 10.65
C GLU A 142 15.86 28.38 11.67
N GLY A 143 17.18 28.42 11.87
CA GLY A 143 17.82 29.28 12.88
C GLY A 143 18.31 28.53 14.13
N LEU A 144 17.90 27.26 14.32
CA LEU A 144 18.52 26.39 15.31
C LEU A 144 19.88 25.90 14.79
N GLY A 145 20.82 25.68 15.72
CA GLY A 145 22.21 25.37 15.42
C GLY A 145 22.43 24.11 14.56
N ARG A 146 23.68 23.94 14.07
CA ARG A 146 24.09 22.87 13.12
C ARG A 146 23.66 21.45 13.53
N ARG A 147 23.57 21.16 14.84
CA ARG A 147 23.17 19.84 15.36
C ARG A 147 21.80 19.39 14.84
N TYR A 148 20.80 20.27 14.82
CA TYR A 148 19.45 19.93 14.37
C TYR A 148 19.39 19.69 12.86
N ARG A 149 20.13 20.47 12.07
CA ARG A 149 20.22 20.28 10.62
C ARG A 149 20.84 18.93 10.25
N ILE A 150 21.86 18.48 10.98
CA ILE A 150 22.49 17.17 10.76
C ILE A 150 21.50 16.04 11.04
N GLN A 151 20.76 16.10 12.15
CA GLN A 151 19.75 15.10 12.49
C GLN A 151 18.67 14.98 11.41
N ILE A 152 18.19 16.11 10.89
CA ILE A 152 17.20 16.12 9.81
C ILE A 152 17.77 15.52 8.52
N GLN A 153 19.02 15.85 8.16
CA GLN A 153 19.67 15.25 6.98
C GLN A 153 19.86 13.74 7.10
N ILE A 154 20.17 13.23 8.30
CA ILE A 154 20.20 11.78 8.57
C ILE A 154 18.80 11.18 8.35
N GLY A 155 17.75 11.83 8.86
CA GLY A 155 16.36 11.41 8.61
C GLY A 155 16.02 11.32 7.13
N PHE A 156 16.43 12.30 6.31
CA PHE A 156 16.24 12.23 4.86
C PHE A 156 16.95 11.02 4.24
N ALA A 157 18.19 10.76 4.65
CA ALA A 157 18.95 9.62 4.14
C ALA A 157 18.31 8.27 4.55
N LEU A 158 17.82 8.16 5.78
CA LEU A 158 17.11 6.98 6.27
C LEU A 158 15.83 6.73 5.47
N VAL A 159 14.93 7.72 5.37
CA VAL A 159 13.66 7.58 4.65
C VAL A 159 13.84 7.23 3.18
N ILE A 160 14.84 7.84 2.51
CA ILE A 160 15.15 7.53 1.11
C ILE A 160 15.76 6.12 1.01
N GLY A 161 16.65 5.75 1.93
CA GLY A 161 17.27 4.42 1.97
C GLY A 161 16.24 3.31 2.20
N THR A 162 15.36 3.47 3.19
CA THR A 162 14.29 2.52 3.53
C THR A 162 13.28 2.41 2.39
N PHE A 163 12.94 3.51 1.71
CA PHE A 163 12.12 3.49 0.50
C PHE A 163 12.72 2.59 -0.59
N PHE A 164 13.98 2.83 -0.96
CA PHE A 164 14.64 2.01 -1.99
C PHE A 164 14.79 0.56 -1.54
N GLY A 165 15.10 0.31 -0.26
CA GLY A 165 15.14 -1.03 0.32
C GLY A 165 13.80 -1.77 0.18
N ALA A 166 12.68 -1.10 0.48
CA ALA A 166 11.35 -1.66 0.33
C ALA A 166 11.04 -1.97 -1.14
N ILE A 167 11.27 -1.02 -2.06
CA ILE A 167 11.04 -1.21 -3.49
C ILE A 167 11.88 -2.38 -4.03
N ILE A 168 13.19 -2.40 -3.75
CA ILE A 168 14.06 -3.49 -4.18
C ILE A 168 13.56 -4.82 -3.63
N THR A 169 13.17 -4.88 -2.35
CA THR A 169 12.65 -6.10 -1.74
C THR A 169 11.36 -6.57 -2.43
N ILE A 170 10.40 -5.67 -2.69
CA ILE A 170 9.15 -6.01 -3.38
C ILE A 170 9.40 -6.61 -4.77
N PHE A 171 10.36 -6.10 -5.53
CA PHE A 171 10.63 -6.59 -6.89
C PHE A 171 11.61 -7.76 -6.97
N THR A 172 12.40 -8.01 -5.91
CA THR A 172 13.45 -9.04 -5.91
C THR A 172 13.20 -10.22 -4.96
N ALA A 173 12.32 -10.09 -3.98
CA ALA A 173 12.03 -11.15 -3.01
C ALA A 173 11.48 -12.43 -3.68
N CYS A 174 10.75 -12.29 -4.78
CA CYS A 174 10.25 -13.41 -5.56
C CYS A 174 10.87 -13.44 -6.97
N ARG A 175 11.65 -14.48 -7.26
CA ARG A 175 12.26 -14.72 -8.58
C ARG A 175 11.90 -16.11 -9.09
N PRO A 176 11.42 -16.24 -10.34
CA PRO A 176 11.06 -15.18 -11.29
C PRO A 176 9.80 -14.40 -10.86
N PHE A 177 9.70 -13.12 -11.25
CA PHE A 177 8.68 -12.18 -10.76
C PHE A 177 7.23 -12.63 -11.02
N HIS A 178 6.99 -13.38 -12.09
CA HIS A 178 5.65 -13.88 -12.40
C HIS A 178 5.08 -14.87 -11.37
N ARG A 179 5.93 -15.40 -10.48
CA ARG A 179 5.48 -16.27 -9.39
C ARG A 179 4.65 -15.54 -8.34
N TYR A 180 4.68 -14.20 -8.31
CA TYR A 180 3.80 -13.41 -7.45
C TYR A 180 2.32 -13.68 -7.69
N TRP A 181 1.93 -14.09 -8.91
CA TRP A 181 0.56 -14.43 -9.26
C TRP A 181 0.43 -15.90 -9.70
N GLN A 182 1.37 -16.75 -9.31
CA GLN A 182 1.26 -18.20 -9.48
C GLN A 182 0.35 -18.77 -8.38
N ILE A 183 -0.61 -19.61 -8.77
CA ILE A 183 -1.54 -20.27 -7.84
C ILE A 183 -1.12 -21.72 -7.55
N TYR A 184 -0.77 -22.48 -8.59
CA TYR A 184 -0.30 -23.86 -8.49
C TYR A 184 0.95 -24.07 -9.36
N PRO A 185 1.98 -24.80 -8.91
CA PRO A 185 2.19 -25.27 -7.52
C PRO A 185 2.37 -24.10 -6.54
N ASP A 186 2.39 -24.34 -5.22
CA ASP A 186 2.59 -23.27 -4.23
C ASP A 186 3.92 -22.53 -4.50
N PRO A 187 3.89 -21.20 -4.77
CA PRO A 187 5.10 -20.43 -5.01
C PRO A 187 5.90 -20.14 -3.72
N GLY A 188 5.35 -20.49 -2.55
CA GLY A 188 5.97 -20.28 -1.25
C GLY A 188 5.78 -18.84 -0.72
N ASN A 189 6.06 -18.65 0.57
CA ASN A 189 5.73 -17.42 1.29
C ASN A 189 6.36 -16.16 0.67
N PHE A 190 7.60 -16.23 0.17
CA PHE A 190 8.29 -15.11 -0.46
C PHE A 190 7.49 -14.49 -1.64
N CYS A 191 6.73 -15.32 -2.35
CA CYS A 191 5.95 -14.96 -3.53
C CYS A 191 4.46 -14.74 -3.26
N GLN A 192 4.01 -14.88 -2.01
CA GLN A 192 2.64 -14.59 -1.61
C GLN A 192 2.55 -13.15 -1.10
N ALA A 193 2.35 -12.19 -2.01
CA ALA A 193 2.48 -10.76 -1.70
C ALA A 193 1.67 -10.30 -0.47
N GLY A 194 0.50 -10.87 -0.22
CA GLY A 194 -0.32 -10.54 0.95
C GLY A 194 0.24 -10.95 2.30
N VAL A 195 1.14 -11.94 2.34
CA VAL A 195 1.68 -12.51 3.59
C VAL A 195 3.20 -12.73 3.51
N SER A 196 3.87 -12.06 2.57
CA SER A 196 5.28 -12.27 2.29
C SER A 196 6.13 -11.73 3.43
N LYS A 197 6.80 -12.63 4.16
CA LYS A 197 7.71 -12.29 5.27
C LYS A 197 8.70 -11.17 4.91
N PRO A 198 9.46 -11.22 3.80
CA PRO A 198 10.42 -10.16 3.49
C PRO A 198 9.75 -8.79 3.30
N ILE A 199 8.59 -8.73 2.62
CA ILE A 199 7.87 -7.48 2.37
C ILE A 199 7.32 -6.90 3.68
N ILE A 200 6.77 -7.76 4.55
CA ILE A 200 6.25 -7.33 5.86
C ILE A 200 7.40 -6.84 6.74
N TRP A 201 8.52 -7.57 6.82
CA TRP A 201 9.65 -7.19 7.64
C TRP A 201 10.30 -5.89 7.20
N ILE A 202 10.55 -5.69 5.90
CA ILE A 202 11.16 -4.44 5.43
C ILE A 202 10.21 -3.26 5.63
N SER A 203 8.90 -3.46 5.45
CA SER A 203 7.91 -2.39 5.67
C SER A 203 7.81 -2.03 7.15
N PHE A 204 7.83 -3.03 8.03
CA PHE A 204 7.86 -2.82 9.48
C PHE A 204 9.13 -2.09 9.92
N ALA A 205 10.30 -2.56 9.47
CA ALA A 205 11.58 -1.92 9.76
C ALA A 205 11.60 -0.47 9.27
N ALA A 206 11.18 -0.22 8.02
CA ALA A 206 11.08 1.13 7.47
C ALA A 206 10.15 2.03 8.30
N ASN A 207 9.06 1.51 8.85
CA ASN A 207 8.16 2.30 9.69
C ASN A 207 8.79 2.59 11.06
N VAL A 208 9.39 1.60 11.71
CA VAL A 208 9.96 1.75 13.06
C VAL A 208 11.27 2.55 13.07
N GLU A 209 12.12 2.40 12.05
CA GLU A 209 13.44 3.08 12.00
C GLU A 209 13.32 4.59 11.74
N ASP A 210 12.21 5.01 11.12
CA ASP A 210 11.98 6.39 10.71
C ASP A 210 10.97 7.15 11.61
N ASP A 211 10.40 6.49 12.63
CA ASP A 211 9.49 7.09 13.64
C ASP A 211 10.28 7.72 14.81
#